data_AF-I1HYP2-F1
#
_entry.id   AF-I1HYP2-F1
#
_cell.length_a   1.000
_cell.length_b   1.000
_cell.length_c   1.000
_cell.angle_alpha   90.00
_cell.angle_beta   90.00
_cell.angle_gamma   90.00
#
_symmetry.space_group_name_H-M   'P 1'
#
loop_
_entity.id
_entity.type
_entity.pdbx_description
1 polymer ?
#
loop_
_entity_poly.entity_id
_entity_poly.type
_entity_poly.pdbx_seq_one_letter_code
_entity_poly.pdbx_strand_id
1 'polypeptide(L)'
;MFSIWRPLCPSGCVSIGDVAHVATHLLHFAAIHKNVWRNCAEDYRSPVSLWQPRPPEGYMVLGCVAVSCFEEPPLDCAFCVSERFAEDALFEEQIVWASSDAYPWGCYIYQVQSSSLQFMALRQPKEESPQKPKKITEPYLQQAL
;
A
#
# COMPACT_ATOMS: atom_id res chain seq x y z
N MET A 1 -8.86 -16.25 -6.59
CA MET A 1 -9.36 -15.03 -7.26
C MET A 1 -9.22 -13.90 -6.25
N PHE A 2 -8.50 -12.82 -6.56
CA PHE A 2 -8.36 -11.64 -5.69
C PHE A 2 -8.67 -10.40 -6.51
N SER A 3 -9.04 -9.30 -5.83
CA SER A 3 -9.37 -8.03 -6.44
C SER A 3 -8.77 -6.91 -5.60
N ILE A 4 -8.13 -5.93 -6.25
CA ILE A 4 -7.61 -4.72 -5.62
C ILE A 4 -8.50 -3.55 -6.07
N TRP A 5 -8.91 -2.71 -5.13
CA TRP A 5 -9.92 -1.68 -5.37
C TRP A 5 -9.37 -0.30 -5.07
N ARG A 6 -9.22 0.55 -6.09
CA ARG A 6 -8.89 1.95 -5.81
C ARG A 6 -10.12 2.68 -5.25
N PRO A 7 -10.05 3.25 -4.05
CA PRO A 7 -11.15 4.01 -3.49
C PRO A 7 -11.36 5.33 -4.24
N LEU A 8 -12.62 5.70 -4.47
CA LEU A 8 -12.98 7.05 -4.89
C LEU A 8 -13.12 7.91 -3.62
N CYS A 9 -12.13 8.78 -3.35
CA CYS A 9 -12.13 9.63 -2.16
C CYS A 9 -13.11 10.80 -2.32
N PRO A 10 -14.14 10.95 -1.45
CA PRO A 10 -14.94 12.18 -1.36
C PRO A 10 -14.09 13.36 -0.88
N SER A 11 -14.58 14.60 -0.99
CA SER A 11 -13.85 15.77 -0.49
C SER A 11 -13.51 15.62 1.00
N GLY A 12 -12.23 15.75 1.37
CA GLY A 12 -11.74 15.54 2.74
C GLY A 12 -11.24 14.12 3.04
N CYS A 13 -11.22 13.22 2.05
CA CYS A 13 -10.57 11.91 2.13
C CYS A 13 -9.33 11.88 1.24
N VAL A 14 -8.31 11.12 1.65
CA VAL A 14 -7.06 10.95 0.90
C VAL A 14 -6.73 9.46 0.81
N SER A 15 -6.28 9.00 -0.36
CA SER A 15 -5.87 7.61 -0.57
C SER A 15 -4.44 7.40 -0.09
N ILE A 16 -4.23 6.48 0.85
CA ILE A 16 -2.90 6.16 1.38
C ILE A 16 -2.33 4.89 0.68
N GLY A 17 -3.04 4.40 -0.33
CA GLY A 17 -2.86 3.14 -1.08
C GLY A 17 -4.20 2.71 -1.70
N ASP A 18 -4.33 1.48 -2.22
CA ASP A 18 -5.62 1.00 -2.77
C ASP A 18 -6.68 0.65 -1.70
N VAL A 19 -6.76 1.40 -0.59
CA VAL A 19 -7.94 1.59 0.27
C VAL A 19 -7.81 2.97 0.96
N ALA A 20 -8.94 3.65 1.26
CA ALA A 20 -9.01 5.07 1.65
C ALA A 20 -9.28 5.32 3.14
N HIS A 21 -9.04 6.56 3.58
CA HIS A 21 -9.30 7.05 4.93
C HIS A 21 -9.78 8.53 4.95
N VAL A 22 -10.49 8.95 6.00
CA VAL A 22 -10.95 10.34 6.25
C VAL A 22 -9.83 11.13 6.93
N ALA A 23 -9.35 12.24 6.35
CA ALA A 23 -8.31 13.07 6.97
C ALA A 23 -8.53 14.56 6.66
N THR A 24 -8.73 15.37 7.70
CA THR A 24 -9.01 16.81 7.58
C THR A 24 -7.77 17.68 7.51
N HIS A 25 -6.56 17.11 7.61
CA HIS A 25 -5.30 17.86 7.49
C HIS A 25 -4.36 17.25 6.45
N LEU A 26 -4.34 17.88 5.27
CA LEU A 26 -3.46 17.54 4.16
C LEU A 26 -2.02 17.96 4.50
N LEU A 27 -1.15 16.99 4.76
CA LEU A 27 0.28 17.19 4.59
C LEU A 27 0.62 16.69 3.18
N HIS A 28 0.51 17.60 2.20
CA HIS A 28 0.81 17.31 0.80
C HIS A 28 2.24 16.83 0.63
N PHE A 29 2.45 15.52 0.50
CA PHE A 29 3.67 14.97 -0.06
C PHE A 29 3.31 13.89 -1.06
N ALA A 30 3.39 14.29 -2.33
CA ALA A 30 3.30 13.39 -3.47
C ALA A 30 4.52 12.46 -3.41
N ALA A 31 4.31 11.14 -3.54
CA ALA A 31 5.37 10.17 -3.34
C ALA A 31 5.96 9.72 -4.68
N ILE A 32 7.30 9.63 -4.76
CA ILE A 32 7.98 8.89 -5.84
C ILE A 32 7.75 7.42 -5.57
N HIS A 33 7.45 6.61 -6.58
CA HIS A 33 7.14 5.20 -6.38
C HIS A 33 8.33 4.29 -6.74
N LYS A 34 8.40 3.13 -6.09
CA LYS A 34 9.30 2.03 -6.42
C LYS A 34 8.46 0.86 -6.91
N ASN A 35 8.79 0.32 -8.09
CA ASN A 35 8.15 -0.90 -8.56
C ASN A 35 8.51 -2.06 -7.62
N VAL A 36 7.48 -2.71 -7.06
CA VAL A 36 7.62 -3.92 -6.27
C VAL A 36 7.53 -5.13 -7.19
N TRP A 37 6.50 -5.15 -8.04
CA TRP A 37 6.20 -6.27 -8.92
C TRP A 37 5.40 -5.81 -10.14
N ARG A 38 5.43 -6.61 -11.20
CA ARG A 38 4.50 -6.52 -12.33
C ARG A 38 4.26 -7.92 -12.90
N ASN A 39 3.08 -8.16 -13.47
CA ASN A 39 2.82 -9.41 -14.14
C ASN A 39 3.56 -9.52 -15.48
N CYS A 40 3.75 -10.76 -15.95
CA CYS A 40 4.29 -11.01 -17.29
C CYS A 40 3.26 -10.57 -18.34
N ALA A 41 3.68 -9.76 -19.31
CA ALA A 41 2.77 -9.23 -20.33
C ALA A 41 2.20 -10.33 -21.25
N GLU A 42 2.90 -11.45 -21.38
CA GLU A 42 2.55 -12.55 -22.28
C GLU A 42 1.57 -13.56 -21.64
N ASP A 43 1.60 -13.69 -20.31
CA ASP A 43 0.83 -14.70 -19.58
C ASP A 43 -0.54 -14.21 -19.06
N TYR A 44 -0.80 -12.90 -19.12
CA TYR A 44 -1.98 -12.27 -18.52
C TYR A 44 -2.72 -11.37 -19.50
N ARG A 45 -4.07 -11.40 -19.44
CA ARG A 45 -4.94 -10.60 -20.33
C ARG A 45 -4.82 -9.08 -20.15
N SER A 46 -4.31 -8.62 -19.00
CA SER A 46 -4.21 -7.20 -18.69
C SER A 46 -2.97 -6.93 -17.83
N PRO A 47 -2.25 -5.82 -18.09
CA PRO A 47 -1.09 -5.45 -17.30
C PRO A 47 -1.51 -5.04 -15.89
N VAL A 48 -0.74 -5.48 -14.89
CA VAL A 48 -0.87 -5.09 -13.49
C VAL A 48 0.53 -4.90 -12.93
N SER A 49 0.74 -3.78 -12.24
CA SER A 49 1.96 -3.56 -11.47
C SER A 49 1.66 -3.02 -10.08
N LEU A 50 2.50 -3.43 -9.14
CA LEU A 50 2.46 -3.07 -7.72
C LEU A 50 3.62 -2.14 -7.41
N TRP A 51 3.33 -1.07 -6.71
CA TRP A 51 4.23 0.02 -6.41
C TRP A 51 4.20 0.33 -4.92
N GLN A 52 5.36 0.65 -4.38
CA GLN A 52 5.49 1.16 -3.02
C GLN A 52 5.93 2.62 -3.08
N PRO A 53 5.18 3.54 -2.47
CA PRO A 53 5.63 4.91 -2.27
C PRO A 53 7.01 4.96 -1.59
N ARG A 54 7.86 5.93 -1.97
CA ARG A 54 9.12 6.24 -1.30
C ARG A 54 8.88 7.44 -0.41
N PRO A 55 8.85 7.26 0.91
CA PRO A 55 8.57 8.36 1.81
C PRO A 55 9.77 9.32 1.88
N PRO A 56 9.53 10.64 1.97
CA PRO A 56 10.57 11.58 2.39
C PRO A 56 10.94 11.35 3.87
N GLU A 57 12.02 12.00 4.31
CA GLU A 57 12.46 11.92 5.71
C GLU A 57 11.38 12.37 6.70
N GLY A 58 11.16 11.60 7.77
CA GLY A 58 10.11 11.84 8.77
C GLY A 58 8.72 11.35 8.35
N TYR A 59 8.61 10.67 7.21
CA TYR A 59 7.39 10.06 6.70
C TYR A 59 7.59 8.56 6.47
N MET A 60 6.47 7.87 6.28
CA MET A 60 6.44 6.43 6.09
C MET A 60 5.28 5.98 5.22
N VAL A 61 5.38 4.75 4.74
CA VAL A 61 4.39 4.10 3.88
C VAL A 61 3.47 3.24 4.73
N LEU A 62 2.16 3.33 4.49
CA LEU A 62 1.18 2.45 5.12
C LEU A 62 0.63 1.35 4.18
N GLY A 63 0.71 1.56 2.87
CA GLY A 63 0.23 0.62 1.87
C GLY A 63 0.91 0.73 0.51
N CYS A 64 0.76 -0.32 -0.30
CA CYS A 64 1.15 -0.33 -1.70
C CYS A 64 0.01 0.15 -2.62
N VAL A 65 0.36 0.44 -3.87
CA VAL A 65 -0.54 0.85 -4.95
C VAL A 65 -0.45 -0.15 -6.10
N ALA A 66 -1.58 -0.56 -6.63
CA ALA A 66 -1.73 -1.34 -7.82
C ALA A 66 -2.26 -0.45 -8.95
N VAL A 67 -1.69 -0.59 -10.13
CA VAL A 67 -2.17 0.04 -11.36
C VAL A 67 -2.33 -1.00 -12.45
N SER A 68 -3.30 -0.77 -13.33
CA SER A 68 -3.57 -1.62 -14.50
C SER A 68 -2.71 -1.24 -15.71
N CYS A 69 -1.42 -0.97 -15.46
CA CYS A 69 -0.42 -0.60 -16.46
C CYS A 69 0.99 -0.91 -15.92
N PHE A 70 2.05 -0.59 -16.67
CA PHE A 70 3.44 -0.85 -16.23
C PHE A 70 4.24 0.41 -15.91
N GLU A 71 3.66 1.56 -16.22
CA GLU A 71 4.17 2.89 -15.91
C GLU A 71 4.02 3.19 -14.42
N GLU A 72 4.91 4.04 -13.91
CA GLU A 72 4.83 4.53 -12.54
C GLU A 72 3.49 5.27 -12.32
N PRO A 73 2.78 5.00 -11.21
CA PRO A 73 1.55 5.72 -10.91
C PRO A 73 1.83 7.22 -10.71
N PRO A 74 0.86 8.09 -11.04
CA PRO A 74 0.89 9.50 -10.66
C PRO A 74 1.23 9.71 -9.18
N LEU A 75 1.96 10.78 -8.87
CA LEU A 75 2.49 11.03 -7.52
C LEU A 75 1.41 11.22 -6.45
N ASP A 76 0.17 11.52 -6.85
CA ASP A 76 -1.00 11.70 -6.01
C ASP A 76 -1.84 10.42 -5.83
N CYS A 77 -1.42 9.28 -6.39
CA CYS A 77 -2.11 7.99 -6.24
C CYS A 77 -1.93 7.37 -4.84
N ALA A 78 -0.92 7.79 -4.07
CA ALA A 78 -0.77 7.43 -2.67
C ALA A 78 0.07 8.46 -1.94
N PHE A 79 -0.23 8.66 -0.66
CA PHE A 79 0.47 9.59 0.21
C PHE A 79 1.26 8.85 1.29
N CYS A 80 2.40 9.43 1.66
CA CYS A 80 3.12 8.98 2.85
C CYS A 80 2.60 9.71 4.09
N VAL A 81 2.60 9.03 5.22
CA VAL A 81 2.10 9.55 6.49
C VAL A 81 3.27 9.95 7.36
N SER A 82 3.16 11.05 8.11
CA SER A 82 4.20 11.43 9.07
C SER A 82 4.34 10.34 10.14
N GLU A 83 5.58 9.99 10.50
CA GLU A 83 5.87 8.93 11.48
C GLU A 83 5.19 9.16 12.83
N ARG A 84 4.87 10.42 13.16
CA ARG A 84 4.18 10.80 14.41
C ARG A 84 2.72 10.33 14.49
N PHE A 85 2.10 9.97 13.36
CA PHE A 85 0.70 9.57 13.28
C PHE A 85 0.53 8.08 13.02
N ALA A 86 1.61 7.32 13.11
CA ALA A 86 1.61 5.91 12.80
C ALA A 86 2.24 5.09 13.92
N GLU A 87 1.70 3.89 14.10
CA GLU A 87 2.16 2.90 15.07
C GLU A 87 2.50 1.58 14.36
N ASP A 88 3.20 0.72 15.08
CA ASP A 88 3.47 -0.63 14.61
C ASP A 88 2.17 -1.41 14.41
N ALA A 89 2.12 -2.18 13.33
CA ALA A 89 1.02 -3.07 13.01
C ALA A 89 1.52 -4.49 12.78
N LEU A 90 0.57 -5.40 12.63
CA LEU A 90 0.83 -6.77 12.20
C LEU A 90 0.25 -6.98 10.81
N PHE A 91 0.79 -7.96 10.11
CA PHE A 91 0.13 -8.52 8.94
C PHE A 91 -0.96 -9.48 9.40
N GLU A 92 -2.02 -9.59 8.62
CA GLU A 92 -2.97 -10.69 8.77
C GLU A 92 -2.27 -12.04 8.62
N GLU A 93 -2.81 -13.07 9.27
CA GLU A 93 -2.23 -14.41 9.21
C GLU A 93 -2.33 -15.01 7.81
N GLN A 94 -3.47 -14.80 7.16
CA GLN A 94 -3.71 -15.29 5.81
C GLN A 94 -3.09 -14.36 4.76
N ILE A 95 -2.31 -14.95 3.87
CA ILE A 95 -1.83 -14.27 2.67
C ILE A 95 -3.00 -13.99 1.71
N VAL A 96 -3.05 -12.78 1.16
CA VAL A 96 -4.06 -12.40 0.17
C VAL A 96 -3.75 -13.04 -1.18
N TRP A 97 -2.48 -12.97 -1.59
CA TRP A 97 -2.02 -13.53 -2.85
C TRP A 97 -0.50 -13.71 -2.85
N ALA A 98 -0.01 -14.70 -3.60
CA ALA A 98 1.41 -14.86 -3.88
C ALA A 98 1.65 -15.29 -5.34
N SER A 99 2.77 -14.82 -5.90
CA SER A 99 3.46 -15.49 -7.00
C SER A 99 4.83 -15.90 -6.47
N SER A 100 4.88 -17.04 -5.82
CA SER A 100 6.10 -17.61 -5.22
C SER A 100 6.98 -18.35 -6.24
N ASP A 101 6.40 -18.73 -7.36
CA ASP A 101 7.01 -19.47 -8.47
C ASP A 101 7.86 -18.58 -9.40
N ALA A 102 7.63 -17.27 -9.37
CA ALA A 102 8.32 -16.30 -10.22
C ALA A 102 9.72 -15.92 -9.72
N TYR A 103 10.54 -16.84 -9.21
CA TYR A 103 11.89 -16.52 -8.68
C TYR A 103 12.80 -15.83 -9.74
N PRO A 104 13.56 -14.76 -9.40
CA PRO A 104 13.66 -14.04 -8.13
C PRO A 104 12.65 -12.87 -7.97
N TRP A 105 11.62 -12.82 -8.80
CA TRP A 105 10.52 -11.86 -8.81
C TRP A 105 9.30 -12.29 -8.00
N GLY A 106 9.52 -13.08 -6.94
CA GLY A 106 8.49 -13.45 -6.01
C GLY A 106 7.72 -12.22 -5.50
N CYS A 107 6.41 -12.36 -5.33
CA CYS A 107 5.58 -11.31 -4.77
C CYS A 107 4.55 -11.90 -3.81
N TYR A 108 4.43 -11.30 -2.63
CA TYR A 108 3.56 -11.76 -1.54
C TYR A 108 2.76 -10.56 -1.04
N ILE A 109 1.43 -10.63 -1.17
CA ILE A 109 0.51 -9.57 -0.75
C ILE A 109 -0.10 -9.96 0.59
N TYR A 110 0.13 -9.12 1.59
CA TYR A 110 -0.45 -9.26 2.92
C TYR A 110 -1.31 -8.06 3.24
N GLN A 111 -2.47 -8.33 3.85
CA GLN A 111 -3.27 -7.27 4.45
C GLN A 111 -2.65 -6.85 5.78
N VAL A 112 -2.70 -5.55 6.07
CA VAL A 112 -2.29 -5.01 7.37
C VAL A 112 -3.49 -5.04 8.32
N GLN A 113 -3.28 -5.50 9.55
CA GLN A 113 -4.27 -5.43 10.62
C GLN A 113 -4.55 -3.97 10.99
N SER A 114 -5.52 -3.37 10.32
CA SER A 114 -5.91 -1.96 10.46
C SER A 114 -7.33 -1.75 9.94
N SER A 115 -8.02 -0.74 10.47
CA SER A 115 -9.33 -0.29 9.98
C SER A 115 -9.29 0.23 8.54
N SER A 116 -8.13 0.66 8.03
CA SER A 116 -7.98 1.14 6.65
C SER A 116 -7.82 0.00 5.64
N LEU A 117 -7.71 -1.26 6.06
CA LEU A 117 -7.60 -2.46 5.21
C LEU A 117 -6.52 -2.40 4.11
N GLN A 118 -5.52 -1.54 4.30
CA GLN A 118 -4.38 -1.40 3.41
C GLN A 118 -3.58 -2.71 3.30
N PHE A 119 -2.89 -2.89 2.16
CA PHE A 119 -2.05 -4.05 1.93
C PHE A 119 -0.59 -3.64 1.66
N MET A 120 0.32 -4.56 1.93
CA MET A 120 1.72 -4.46 1.52
C MET A 120 2.08 -5.59 0.57
N ALA A 121 2.81 -5.25 -0.48
CA ALA A 121 3.44 -6.22 -1.38
C ALA A 121 4.92 -6.37 -1.00
N LEU A 122 5.35 -7.61 -0.77
CA LEU A 122 6.71 -7.97 -0.38
C LEU A 122 7.34 -8.88 -1.43
N ARG A 123 8.69 -8.88 -1.52
CA ARG A 123 9.44 -9.74 -2.44
C ARG A 123 9.71 -11.15 -1.90
N GLN A 124 9.49 -11.34 -0.61
CA GLN A 124 9.66 -12.60 0.11
C GLN A 124 8.57 -12.72 1.19
N PRO A 125 8.36 -13.92 1.76
CA PRO A 125 7.38 -14.12 2.83
C PRO A 125 7.59 -13.16 4.01
N LYS A 126 6.51 -12.78 4.71
CA LYS A 126 6.55 -11.82 5.83
C LYS A 126 7.49 -12.25 6.97
N GLU A 127 7.73 -13.55 7.11
CA GLU A 127 8.61 -14.18 8.10
C GLU A 127 10.09 -13.92 7.77
N GLU A 128 10.42 -13.82 6.48
CA GLU A 128 11.77 -13.58 5.97
C GLU A 128 12.02 -12.09 5.71
N SER A 129 10.98 -11.27 5.65
CA SER A 129 11.07 -9.83 5.39
C SER A 129 11.45 -9.02 6.65
N PRO A 130 12.43 -8.11 6.56
CA PRO A 130 12.70 -7.16 7.65
C PRO A 130 11.61 -6.08 7.76
N GLN A 131 10.78 -5.90 6.73
CA GLN A 131 9.77 -4.85 6.69
C GLN A 131 8.57 -5.22 7.56
N LYS A 132 8.29 -4.38 8.57
CA LYS A 132 7.09 -4.49 9.41
C LYS A 132 6.02 -3.51 8.93
N PRO A 133 4.74 -3.89 8.95
CA PRO A 133 3.68 -3.01 8.54
C PRO A 133 3.38 -2.00 9.63
N LYS A 134 2.73 -0.92 9.22
CA LYS A 134 2.43 0.21 10.06
C LYS A 134 0.99 0.64 9.79
N LYS A 135 0.35 1.24 10.78
CA LYS A 135 -1.02 1.74 10.68
C LYS A 135 -1.16 3.11 11.32
N ILE A 136 -2.23 3.82 11.00
CA ILE A 136 -2.54 5.11 11.63
C ILE A 136 -2.90 4.88 13.10
N THR A 137 -2.38 5.72 13.99
CA THR A 137 -2.69 5.69 15.43
C THR A 137 -4.15 6.12 15.67
N GLU A 138 -4.90 5.29 16.40
CA GLU A 138 -6.35 5.42 16.59
C GLU A 138 -6.88 6.63 17.41
N PRO A 139 -6.15 7.31 18.32
CA PRO A 139 -6.65 8.46 19.07
C PRO A 139 -7.12 9.63 18.20
N TYR A 140 -6.67 9.71 16.95
CA TYR A 140 -7.11 10.72 15.97
C TYR A 140 -8.36 10.29 15.18
N LEU A 141 -8.80 9.04 15.30
CA LEU A 141 -10.05 8.55 14.68
C LEU A 141 -11.30 9.13 15.36
N GLN A 142 -11.22 9.46 16.65
CA GLN A 142 -12.35 9.98 17.43
C GLN A 142 -12.57 11.50 17.31
N GLN A 143 -11.66 12.25 16.68
CA GLN A 143 -11.79 13.70 16.47
C GLN A 143 -12.37 14.08 15.10
N ALA A 144 -12.67 13.09 14.25
CA ALA A 144 -13.15 13.29 12.88
C ALA A 144 -14.59 12.81 12.63
N LEU A 145 -15.36 12.51 13.69
CA LEU A 145 -16.79 12.20 13.64
C LEU A 145 -17.62 13.37 14.17
#